data_AF-A0A661L5R3-F1
#
_entry.id   AF-A0A661L5R3-F1
#
_cell.length_a   1.000
_cell.length_b   1.000
_cell.length_c   1.000
_cell.angle_alpha   90.00
_cell.angle_beta   90.00
_cell.angle_gamma   90.00
#
_symmetry.space_group_name_H-M   'P 1'
#
loop_
_entity.id
_entity.type
_entity.pdbx_description
1 polymer ?
#
loop_
_entity_poly.entity_id
_entity_poly.type
_entity_poly.pdbx_seq_one_letter_code
_entity_poly.pdbx_strand_id
1 'polypeptide(L)' 'MRLNPKNGRALLMMGYCALHMHRNDAARRAFVKAADFPENRKKVRQVLEEIELASSKNETR' A
#
# COMPACT_ATOMS: atom_id res chain seq x y z
N MET A 1 -8.72 -17.91 8.96
CA MET A 1 -9.27 -17.46 7.65
C MET A 1 -8.10 -16.98 6.80
N ARG A 2 -7.67 -17.73 5.79
CA ARG A 2 -6.51 -17.39 4.95
C ARG A 2 -7.05 -16.67 3.71
N LEU A 3 -6.86 -15.34 3.63
CA LEU A 3 -7.28 -14.54 2.47
C LEU A 3 -6.69 -15.18 1.21
N ASN A 4 -7.53 -15.38 0.20
CA ASN A 4 -7.15 -16.03 -1.05
C ASN A 4 -5.92 -15.30 -1.63
N PRO A 5 -4.73 -15.95 -1.65
CA PRO A 5 -3.45 -15.29 -1.95
C PRO A 5 -3.34 -14.79 -3.40
N LYS A 6 -4.36 -15.09 -4.22
CA LYS A 6 -4.45 -14.68 -5.63
C LYS A 6 -5.28 -13.42 -5.87
N ASN A 7 -5.79 -12.76 -4.83
CA ASN A 7 -6.61 -11.57 -5.02
C ASN A 7 -5.81 -10.30 -4.71
N GLY A 8 -5.22 -9.71 -5.74
CA GLY A 8 -4.51 -8.43 -5.61
C GLY A 8 -5.37 -7.31 -5.00
N ARG A 9 -6.69 -7.34 -5.20
CA ARG A 9 -7.62 -6.38 -4.56
C ARG A 9 -7.62 -6.49 -3.03
N ALA A 10 -7.48 -7.69 -2.48
CA ALA A 10 -7.42 -7.86 -1.02
C ALA A 10 -6.15 -7.24 -0.43
N LEU A 11 -5.01 -7.39 -1.11
CA LEU A 11 -3.74 -6.77 -0.72
C LEU A 11 -3.82 -5.24 -0.85
N LEU A 12 -4.47 -4.73 -1.90
CA LEU A 12 -4.71 -3.31 -2.09
C LEU A 12 -5.55 -2.73 -0.94
N MET A 13 -6.65 -3.39 -0.57
CA MET A 13 -7.50 -2.96 0.54
C MET A 13 -6.77 -3.04 1.88
N MET A 14 -5.94 -4.06 2.10
CA MET A 14 -5.11 -4.15 3.30
C MET A 14 -4.15 -2.96 3.42
N GLY A 15 -3.55 -2.52 2.30
CA GLY A 15 -2.72 -1.33 2.26
C GLY A 15 -3.47 -0.07 2.66
N TYR A 16 -4.68 0.14 2.11
CA TYR A 16 -5.52 1.27 2.49
C TYR A 16 -5.93 1.24 3.97
N CYS A 17 -6.35 0.10 4.50
CA CYS A 17 -6.68 -0.04 5.92
C CYS A 17 -5.47 0.30 6.81
N ALA A 18 -4.28 -0.15 6.43
CA ALA A 18 -3.06 0.16 7.18
C ALA A 18 -2.72 1.67 7.14
N LEU A 19 -2.94 2.36 6.01
CA LEU A 19 -2.79 3.82 5.94
C LEU A 19 -3.76 4.54 6.87
N HIS A 20 -5.03 4.17 6.87
CA HIS A 20 -6.03 4.75 7.76
C HIS A 20 -5.73 4.52 9.25
N MET A 21 -4.96 3.47 9.57
CA MET A 21 -4.48 3.20 10.93
C MET A 21 -3.13 3.85 11.23
N HIS A 22 -2.61 4.74 10.37
CA HIS A 22 -1.29 5.36 10.46
C HIS A 22 -0.12 4.35 10.53
N ARG A 23 -0.31 3.13 10.00
CA ARG A 23 0.71 2.08 9.96
C ARG A 23 1.42 2.08 8.60
N ASN A 24 2.22 3.12 8.37
CA ASN A 24 2.85 3.38 7.06
C ASN A 24 3.72 2.22 6.56
N ASP A 25 4.48 1.56 7.45
CA ASP A 25 5.29 0.39 7.07
C ASP A 25 4.45 -0.82 6.64
N ALA A 26 3.35 -1.07 7.34
CA ALA A 26 2.43 -2.14 7.01
C ALA A 26 1.71 -1.86 5.69
N ALA A 27 1.32 -0.60 5.47
CA ALA A 27 0.74 -0.14 4.21
C ALA A 27 1.71 -0.35 3.05
N ARG A 28 2.97 0.09 3.18
CA ARG A 28 4.01 -0.07 2.15
C ARG A 28 4.20 -1.54 1.78
N ARG A 29 4.33 -2.44 2.77
CA ARG A 29 4.47 -3.89 2.53
C ARG A 29 3.26 -4.50 1.83
N ALA A 30 2.04 -4.05 2.17
CA ALA A 30 0.82 -4.51 1.53
C ALA A 30 0.75 -4.06 0.06
N PHE A 31 1.06 -2.79 -0.20
CA PHE A 31 1.09 -2.21 -1.54
C PHE A 31 2.16 -2.85 -2.42
N VAL A 32 3.38 -3.07 -1.91
CA VAL A 32 4.43 -3.78 -2.67
C VAL A 32 3.94 -5.15 -3.14
N LYS A 33 3.30 -5.95 -2.27
CA LYS A 33 2.71 -7.24 -2.67
C LYS A 33 1.53 -7.09 -3.64
N ALA A 34 0.77 -6.01 -3.55
CA ALA A 34 -0.30 -5.71 -4.50
C ALA A 34 0.26 -5.32 -5.89
N ALA A 35 1.49 -4.81 -5.98
CA ALA A 35 2.14 -4.42 -7.23
C ALA A 35 2.43 -5.60 -8.17
N ASP A 36 2.56 -6.81 -7.61
CA ASP A 36 2.78 -8.05 -8.35
C ASP A 36 1.59 -8.39 -9.26
N PHE A 37 0.41 -7.82 -8.96
CA PHE A 37 -0.83 -7.99 -9.73
C PHE A 37 -0.95 -6.90 -10.80
N PRO A 38 -0.93 -7.24 -12.11
CA PRO A 38 -0.95 -6.26 -13.20
C PRO A 38 -2.10 -5.26 -13.11
N GLU A 39 -3.28 -5.70 -12.66
CA GLU A 39 -4.48 -4.88 -12.49
C GLU A 39 -4.33 -3.78 -11.43
N ASN A 40 -3.45 -3.97 -10.45
CA ASN A 40 -3.23 -3.03 -9.35
C ASN A 40 -1.98 -2.17 -9.56
N ARG A 41 -1.05 -2.58 -10.42
CA ARG A 41 0.27 -1.98 -10.58
C ARG A 41 0.25 -0.45 -10.73
N LYS A 42 -0.61 0.08 -11.61
CA LYS A 42 -0.71 1.53 -11.84
C LYS A 42 -1.15 2.27 -10.57
N LYS A 43 -2.18 1.76 -9.90
CA LYS A 43 -2.76 2.37 -8.70
C LYS A 43 -1.81 2.28 -7.51
N VAL A 44 -1.20 1.12 -7.31
CA VAL A 44 -0.22 0.87 -6.25
C VAL A 44 0.99 1.80 -6.39
N ARG A 45 1.49 2.01 -7.60
CA ARG A 45 2.61 2.91 -7.85
C ARG A 45 2.30 4.35 -7.42
N GLN A 46 1.14 4.88 -7.82
CA GLN A 46 0.70 6.23 -7.42
C GLN A 46 0.64 6.38 -5.89
N VAL A 47 0.05 5.38 -5.22
CA VAL A 47 -0.05 5.41 -3.75
C VAL A 47 1.31 5.31 -3.08
N LEU A 48 2.25 4.51 -3.60
CA LEU A 48 3.60 4.43 -3.03
C LEU A 48 4.37 5.75 -3.19
N GLU A 49 4.24 6.42 -4.34
CA GLU A 49 4.82 7.75 -4.58
C GLU A 49 4.23 8.78 -3.58
N GLU A 50 2.91 8.76 -3.36
CA GLU A 50 2.25 9.63 -2.36
C GLU A 50 2.75 9.38 -0.93
N ILE A 51 2.91 8.11 -0.53
CA ILE A 51 3.43 7.73 0.79
C ILE A 51 4.86 8.24 0.99
N GLU A 52 5.71 8.12 -0.03
CA GLU A 52 7.09 8.61 0.01
C GLU A 52 7.14 10.14 0.12
N LEU A 53 6.37 10.83 -0.71
CA LEU A 53 6.26 12.30 -0.66
C LEU A 53 5.73 12.80 0.68
N ALA A 54 4.78 12.08 1.29
CA ALA A 54 4.25 12.42 2.61
C ALA A 54 5.26 12.14 3.73
N SER A 55 6.04 11.08 3.62
CA SER A 55 7.08 10.73 4.61
C SER A 55 8.18 11.80 4.63
N SER A 56 8.66 12.25 3.47
CA SER A 56 9.69 13.29 3.36
C SER A 56 9.24 14.66 3.88
N LYS A 57 7.93 14.94 3.92
CA LYS A 57 7.38 16.19 4.47
C LYS A 57 7.22 16.16 5.99
N ASN A 58 7.23 14.99 6.61
CA ASN A 58 6.95 14.81 8.03
C ASN A 58 8.21 14.77 8.90
N GLU A 59 9.41 14.67 8.30
CA GLU A 59 10.72 14.72 8.98
C GLU A 59 11.28 16.14 9.12
N THR A 60 10.63 17.16 8.56
CA THR A 60 11.09 18.57 8.61
C THR A 60 10.34 19.44 9.62
N ARG A 61 9.62 18.84 10.58
CA ARG A 61 8.78 19.57 11.54
C ARG A 61 9.11 19.27 12.98
#